data_AF-A0A101DGP0-F1
#
_entry.id   AF-A0A101DGP0-F1
#
_cell.length_a   1.000
_cell.length_b   1.000
_cell.length_c   1.000
_cell.angle_alpha   90.00
_cell.angle_beta   90.00
_cell.angle_gamma   90.00
#
_symmetry.space_group_name_H-M   'P 1'
#
loop_
_entity.id
_entity.type
_entity.pdbx_description
1 polymer ?
#
loop_
_entity_poly.entity_id
_entity_poly.type
_entity_poly.pdbx_seq_one_letter_code
_entity_poly.pdbx_strand_id
1 'polypeptide(L)'
;MLKIIKLFVILLFLCGVQSAYAGVEVEVIWPKDSAETLKDIKPKIYEQAFLQAVLKEANNLLDQKLSKQRLEILGEFLLPRIDKFIYGYRELSWVEQEETLELKLDCEVNKSLLRQELKKYGLLFTANKKLAYDLTLKGVSPEEFLTLSRLQTLTGVEVKVDAPLKVTILKGQEKWFGELVVKEHKLEIQADDLENLWIKLWAGYFDLPEVMNELVESFTLVSSGWVTIDSLKEFDKDLGTWSRFVLKKNLLTVELSGPSIKASWKVWSLNKEELALELKKVLHPQNIVFNLEE
;
A
#
# COMPACT_ATOMS: atom_id res chain seq x y z
N MET A 1 15.58 -0.82 73.86
CA MET A 1 14.42 0.10 73.77
C MET A 1 14.23 0.53 72.32
N LEU A 2 13.01 0.34 71.80
CA LEU A 2 12.34 0.94 70.61
C LEU A 2 13.13 1.06 69.28
N LYS A 3 12.80 0.26 68.25
CA LYS A 3 11.75 0.45 67.21
C LYS A 3 12.09 1.53 66.17
N ILE A 4 12.19 1.15 64.89
CA ILE A 4 11.19 1.42 63.83
C ILE A 4 11.70 0.86 62.48
N ILE A 5 10.90 -0.04 61.93
CA ILE A 5 10.93 -0.59 60.57
C ILE A 5 10.57 0.51 59.56
N LYS A 6 11.34 0.68 58.48
CA LYS A 6 10.80 1.16 57.19
C LYS A 6 11.48 0.50 55.99
N LEU A 7 10.80 -0.55 55.54
CA LEU A 7 10.68 -1.08 54.19
C LEU A 7 10.86 0.02 53.12
N PHE A 8 11.89 -0.08 52.28
CA PHE A 8 12.01 0.72 51.06
C PHE A 8 11.80 -0.21 49.86
N VAL A 9 10.55 -0.25 49.39
CA VAL A 9 10.16 -0.89 48.13
C VAL A 9 10.71 -0.01 47.01
N ILE A 10 11.79 -0.46 46.37
CA ILE A 10 12.24 0.12 45.10
C ILE A 10 11.21 -0.30 44.06
N LEU A 11 10.31 0.63 43.74
CA LEU A 11 9.35 0.54 42.65
C LEU A 11 10.15 0.49 41.34
N LEU A 12 10.37 -0.72 40.82
CA LEU A 12 10.87 -0.93 39.47
C LEU A 12 9.83 -0.33 38.51
N PHE A 13 10.10 0.90 38.05
CA PHE A 13 9.48 1.47 36.87
C PHE A 13 9.94 0.64 35.67
N LEU A 14 9.29 -0.51 35.47
CA LEU A 14 9.21 -1.17 34.17
C LEU A 14 8.37 -0.25 33.28
N CYS A 15 8.97 0.85 32.80
CA CYS A 15 8.63 1.39 31.50
C CYS A 15 9.03 0.29 30.52
N GLY A 16 8.16 -0.70 30.36
CA GLY A 16 8.15 -1.52 29.17
C GLY A 16 8.08 -0.56 28.01
N VAL A 17 9.19 -0.46 27.28
CA VAL A 17 9.19 0.06 25.93
C VAL A 17 8.26 -0.90 25.19
N GLN A 18 6.95 -0.60 25.20
CA GLN A 18 6.06 -1.11 24.17
C GLN A 18 6.58 -0.44 22.92
N SER A 19 7.58 -1.06 22.30
CA SER A 19 7.89 -0.85 20.90
C SER A 19 6.53 -0.90 20.22
N ALA A 20 6.07 0.23 19.71
CA ALA A 20 4.82 0.34 18.99
C ALA A 20 4.96 -0.42 17.67
N TYR A 21 5.07 -1.75 17.75
CA TYR A 21 4.84 -2.67 16.67
C TYR A 21 3.33 -2.71 16.50
N ALA A 22 2.82 -1.80 15.68
CA ALA A 22 1.42 -1.80 15.30
C ALA A 22 1.22 -2.86 14.21
N GLY A 23 1.16 -4.13 14.63
CA GLY A 23 0.72 -5.21 13.78
C GLY A 23 -0.78 -5.11 13.49
N VAL A 24 -1.23 -5.92 12.53
CA VAL A 24 -2.61 -5.94 12.07
C VAL A 24 -3.32 -7.10 12.73
N GLU A 25 -4.17 -6.79 13.71
CA GLU A 25 -4.99 -7.79 14.37
C GLU A 25 -6.11 -8.31 13.46
N VAL A 26 -6.26 -9.63 13.40
CA VAL A 26 -7.27 -10.35 12.61
C VAL A 26 -7.84 -11.54 13.38
N GLU A 27 -9.06 -11.91 13.02
CA GLU A 27 -9.80 -13.02 13.63
C GLU A 27 -10.42 -13.88 12.53
N VAL A 28 -10.09 -15.17 12.55
CA VAL A 28 -10.65 -16.16 11.63
C VAL A 28 -11.47 -17.16 12.42
N ILE A 29 -12.71 -17.34 11.99
CA ILE A 29 -13.61 -18.38 12.49
C ILE A 29 -13.75 -19.42 11.38
N TRP A 30 -13.34 -20.64 11.67
CA TRP A 30 -13.35 -21.76 10.73
C TRP A 30 -14.36 -22.82 11.18
N PRO A 31 -15.29 -23.24 10.31
CA PRO A 31 -16.21 -24.32 10.65
C PRO A 31 -15.46 -25.65 10.68
N LYS A 32 -15.65 -26.44 11.74
CA LYS A 32 -15.08 -27.79 11.82
C LYS A 32 -15.90 -28.75 10.98
N ASP A 33 -15.29 -29.31 9.94
CA ASP A 33 -15.82 -30.48 9.26
C ASP A 33 -15.26 -31.76 9.90
N SER A 34 -16.14 -32.71 10.19
CA SER A 34 -15.83 -34.04 10.73
C SER A 34 -14.80 -34.84 9.91
N ALA A 35 -14.60 -34.49 8.63
CA ALA A 35 -13.69 -35.18 7.73
C ALA A 35 -12.24 -34.63 7.73
N GLU A 36 -12.01 -33.41 8.22
CA GLU A 36 -10.70 -32.76 8.16
C GLU A 36 -9.96 -32.86 9.50
N THR A 37 -8.66 -33.20 9.47
CA THR A 37 -7.86 -33.22 10.70
C THR A 37 -7.34 -31.82 11.04
N LEU A 38 -7.08 -31.54 12.33
CA LEU A 38 -6.48 -30.27 12.75
C LEU A 38 -5.16 -29.95 12.03
N LYS A 39 -4.39 -30.97 11.65
CA LYS A 39 -3.14 -30.82 10.90
C LYS A 39 -3.38 -30.27 9.49
N ASP A 40 -4.50 -30.61 8.87
CA ASP A 40 -4.86 -30.18 7.51
C ASP A 40 -5.55 -28.80 7.52
N ILE A 41 -6.31 -28.51 8.58
CA ILE A 41 -7.04 -27.25 8.75
C ILE A 41 -6.10 -26.11 9.14
N LYS A 42 -5.13 -26.38 10.03
CA LYS A 42 -4.29 -25.32 10.61
C LYS A 42 -3.60 -24.45 9.55
N PRO A 43 -2.93 -24.99 8.52
CA PRO A 43 -2.33 -24.16 7.47
C PRO A 43 -3.34 -23.26 6.75
N LYS A 44 -4.56 -23.77 6.46
CA LYS A 44 -5.62 -23.01 5.79
C LYS A 44 -6.11 -21.84 6.63
N ILE A 45 -6.30 -22.04 7.93
CA ILE A 45 -6.72 -20.96 8.85
C ILE A 45 -5.66 -19.86 8.92
N TYR A 46 -4.37 -20.22 9.00
CA TYR A 46 -3.30 -19.21 9.03
C TYR A 46 -3.18 -18.47 7.70
N GLU A 47 -3.27 -19.16 6.57
CA GLU A 47 -3.29 -18.54 5.25
C GLU A 47 -4.45 -17.54 5.12
N GLN A 48 -5.66 -17.92 5.57
CA GLN A 48 -6.82 -17.02 5.60
C GLN A 48 -6.59 -15.82 6.53
N ALA A 49 -5.99 -16.02 7.71
CA ALA A 49 -5.69 -14.94 8.65
C ALA A 49 -4.68 -13.96 8.06
N PHE A 50 -3.60 -14.46 7.44
CA PHE A 50 -2.64 -13.62 6.73
C PHE A 50 -3.31 -12.85 5.59
N LEU A 51 -4.25 -13.48 4.87
CA LEU A 51 -4.90 -12.82 3.75
C LEU A 51 -5.77 -11.68 4.24
N GLN A 52 -6.53 -11.90 5.31
CA GLN A 52 -7.29 -10.86 5.98
C GLN A 52 -6.40 -9.72 6.47
N ALA A 53 -5.23 -10.02 7.03
CA ALA A 53 -4.30 -9.01 7.52
C ALA A 53 -3.76 -8.15 6.38
N VAL A 54 -3.34 -8.78 5.29
CA VAL A 54 -2.85 -8.10 4.08
C VAL A 54 -3.95 -7.26 3.44
N LEU A 55 -5.18 -7.76 3.31
CA LEU A 55 -6.31 -7.02 2.74
C LEU A 55 -6.78 -5.86 3.64
N LYS A 56 -6.73 -6.04 4.97
CA LYS A 56 -7.00 -4.96 5.93
C LYS A 56 -5.95 -3.87 5.82
N GLU A 57 -4.67 -4.24 5.75
CA GLU A 57 -3.59 -3.28 5.55
C GLU A 57 -3.66 -2.61 4.17
N ALA A 58 -4.05 -3.34 3.12
CA ALA A 58 -4.26 -2.76 1.80
C ALA A 58 -5.30 -1.64 1.85
N ASN A 59 -6.44 -1.85 2.51
CA ASN A 59 -7.45 -0.80 2.69
C ASN A 59 -6.94 0.38 3.53
N ASN A 60 -6.06 0.16 4.50
CA ASN A 60 -5.47 1.24 5.31
C ASN A 60 -4.48 2.11 4.53
N LEU A 61 -3.88 1.56 3.47
CA LEU A 61 -2.93 2.25 2.58
C LEU A 61 -3.64 3.02 1.45
N LEU A 62 -4.92 2.77 1.23
CA LEU A 62 -5.73 3.45 0.23
C LEU A 62 -6.50 4.61 0.85
N ASP A 63 -6.66 5.67 0.07
CA ASP A 63 -7.46 6.84 0.47
C ASP A 63 -8.95 6.53 0.68
N GLN A 64 -9.46 5.52 -0.03
CA GLN A 64 -10.78 4.97 0.22
C GLN A 64 -10.76 3.45 0.15
N LYS A 65 -11.73 2.85 0.83
CA LYS A 65 -11.94 1.41 0.84
C LYS A 65 -12.35 0.93 -0.55
N LEU A 66 -11.77 -0.18 -0.98
CA LEU A 66 -12.20 -0.84 -2.21
C LEU A 66 -13.62 -1.40 -2.05
N SER A 67 -14.33 -1.50 -3.18
CA SER A 67 -15.58 -2.27 -3.20
C SER A 67 -15.31 -3.74 -2.85
N LYS A 68 -16.32 -4.43 -2.29
CA LYS A 68 -16.20 -5.84 -1.91
C LYS A 68 -15.67 -6.71 -3.05
N GLN A 69 -16.21 -6.51 -4.26
CA GLN A 69 -15.78 -7.23 -5.46
C GLN A 69 -14.31 -7.00 -5.81
N ARG A 70 -13.81 -5.75 -5.72
CA ARG A 70 -12.40 -5.45 -6.00
C ARG A 70 -11.48 -6.02 -4.94
N LEU A 71 -11.93 -6.02 -3.68
CA LEU A 71 -11.17 -6.59 -2.57
C LEU A 71 -11.06 -8.12 -2.68
N GLU A 72 -12.13 -8.79 -3.11
CA GLU A 72 -12.13 -10.24 -3.41
C GLU A 72 -11.12 -10.56 -4.52
N ILE A 73 -11.18 -9.85 -5.65
CA ILE A 73 -10.22 -10.06 -6.77
C ILE A 73 -8.79 -9.76 -6.30
N LEU A 74 -8.57 -8.69 -5.53
CA LEU A 74 -7.25 -8.40 -4.98
C LEU A 74 -6.74 -9.55 -4.11
N GLY A 75 -7.62 -10.16 -3.30
CA GLY A 75 -7.28 -11.29 -2.46
C GLY A 75 -6.76 -12.48 -3.28
N GLU A 76 -7.44 -12.84 -4.36
CA GLU A 76 -7.02 -13.91 -5.27
C GLU A 76 -5.63 -13.65 -5.88
N PHE A 77 -5.32 -12.39 -6.21
CA PHE A 77 -4.03 -12.01 -6.77
C PHE A 77 -2.92 -12.05 -5.71
N LEU A 78 -3.19 -11.62 -4.49
CA LEU A 78 -2.18 -11.58 -3.42
C LEU A 78 -1.91 -12.96 -2.81
N LEU A 79 -2.91 -13.84 -2.79
CA LEU A 79 -2.85 -15.15 -2.12
C LEU A 79 -1.63 -16.00 -2.52
N PRO A 80 -1.29 -16.20 -3.82
CA PRO A 80 -0.14 -17.03 -4.21
C PRO A 80 1.23 -16.47 -3.78
N ARG A 81 1.28 -15.21 -3.32
CA ARG A 81 2.49 -14.50 -2.92
C ARG A 81 2.38 -13.93 -1.51
N ILE A 82 1.43 -14.44 -0.72
CA ILE A 82 1.05 -13.90 0.58
C ILE A 82 2.22 -13.85 1.57
N ASP A 83 3.05 -14.89 1.56
CA ASP A 83 4.24 -15.01 2.43
C ASP A 83 5.24 -13.87 2.24
N LYS A 84 5.28 -13.25 1.06
CA LYS A 84 6.17 -12.11 0.80
C LYS A 84 5.75 -10.86 1.56
N PHE A 85 4.48 -10.77 1.94
CA PHE A 85 3.93 -9.61 2.64
C PHE A 85 3.92 -9.78 4.15
N ILE A 86 4.19 -10.96 4.71
CA ILE A 86 4.21 -11.19 6.16
C ILE A 86 5.66 -11.24 6.65
N TYR A 87 6.07 -10.31 7.52
CA TYR A 87 7.37 -10.33 8.18
C TYR A 87 7.39 -11.23 9.41
N GLY A 88 6.25 -11.34 10.07
CA GLY A 88 6.08 -12.10 11.30
C GLY A 88 4.64 -12.05 11.75
N TYR A 89 4.32 -12.87 12.76
CA TYR A 89 3.02 -12.84 13.41
C TYR A 89 3.16 -13.32 14.85
N ARG A 90 2.19 -12.93 15.67
CA ARG A 90 2.00 -13.43 17.03
C ARG A 90 0.60 -14.00 17.16
N GLU A 91 0.52 -15.23 17.66
CA GLU A 91 -0.75 -15.84 18.02
C GLU A 91 -1.25 -15.22 19.32
N LEU A 92 -2.44 -14.61 19.26
CA LEU A 92 -3.08 -14.01 20.43
C LEU A 92 -4.01 -15.02 21.10
N SER A 93 -4.74 -15.82 20.31
CA SER A 93 -5.58 -16.91 20.82
C SER A 93 -5.81 -17.99 19.78
N TRP A 94 -5.94 -19.22 20.26
CA TRP A 94 -6.46 -20.37 19.53
C TRP A 94 -7.52 -21.03 20.39
N VAL A 95 -8.78 -20.97 19.95
CA VAL A 95 -9.92 -21.54 20.69
C VAL A 95 -10.58 -22.59 19.83
N GLU A 96 -10.68 -23.79 20.38
CA GLU A 96 -11.32 -24.91 19.75
C GLU A 96 -12.68 -25.16 20.42
N GLN A 97 -13.76 -25.00 19.66
CA GLN A 97 -15.13 -25.27 20.09
C GLN A 97 -15.65 -26.55 19.41
N GLU A 98 -16.86 -26.99 19.75
CA GLU A 98 -17.46 -28.20 19.17
C GLU A 98 -17.62 -28.09 17.65
N GLU A 99 -18.08 -26.93 17.16
CA GLU A 99 -18.39 -26.71 15.73
C GLU A 99 -17.42 -25.76 15.02
N THR A 100 -16.56 -25.05 15.75
CA THR A 100 -15.69 -24.00 15.19
C THR A 100 -14.27 -24.03 15.75
N LEU A 101 -13.35 -23.46 14.98
CA LEU A 101 -12.00 -23.10 15.39
C LEU A 101 -11.84 -21.59 15.22
N GLU A 102 -11.43 -20.91 16.28
CA GLU A 102 -11.19 -19.47 16.27
C GLU A 102 -9.70 -19.19 16.44
N LEU A 103 -9.12 -18.47 15.48
CA LEU A 103 -7.74 -18.02 15.53
C LEU A 103 -7.70 -16.49 15.55
N LYS A 104 -6.97 -15.92 16.50
CA LYS A 104 -6.61 -14.50 16.53
C LYS A 104 -5.12 -14.33 16.34
N LEU A 105 -4.75 -13.55 15.32
CA LEU A 105 -3.36 -13.20 15.03
C LEU A 105 -3.15 -11.70 15.08
N ASP A 106 -1.95 -11.32 15.47
CA ASP A 106 -1.37 -10.00 15.25
C ASP A 106 -0.26 -10.14 14.20
N CYS A 107 -0.47 -9.59 13.00
CA CYS A 107 0.39 -9.82 11.85
C CYS A 107 1.24 -8.60 11.49
N GLU A 108 2.53 -8.80 11.29
CA GLU A 108 3.44 -7.77 10.78
C GLU A 108 3.45 -7.79 9.25
N VAL A 109 2.78 -6.82 8.64
CA VAL A 109 2.66 -6.71 7.18
C VAL A 109 3.75 -5.79 6.61
N ASN A 110 4.41 -6.23 5.55
CA ASN A 110 5.33 -5.44 4.75
C ASN A 110 4.57 -4.38 3.93
N LYS A 111 4.28 -3.26 4.58
CA LYS A 111 3.52 -2.12 4.01
C LYS A 111 4.17 -1.56 2.76
N SER A 112 5.51 -1.54 2.71
CA SER A 112 6.27 -1.00 1.57
C SER A 112 6.06 -1.85 0.32
N LEU A 113 6.26 -3.17 0.43
CA LEU A 113 6.04 -4.09 -0.68
C LEU A 113 4.58 -4.13 -1.09
N LEU A 114 3.65 -4.21 -0.13
CA LEU A 114 2.22 -4.21 -0.40
C LEU A 114 1.82 -2.97 -1.19
N ARG A 115 2.26 -1.78 -0.75
CA ARG A 115 1.98 -0.54 -1.46
C ARG A 115 2.52 -0.54 -2.89
N GLN A 116 3.72 -1.06 -3.13
CA GLN A 116 4.27 -1.17 -4.48
C GLN A 116 3.39 -2.06 -5.37
N GLU A 117 2.87 -3.15 -4.85
CA GLU A 117 1.91 -4.01 -5.58
C GLU A 117 0.57 -3.29 -5.83
N LEU A 118 0.02 -2.60 -4.84
CA LEU A 118 -1.18 -1.78 -5.02
C LEU A 118 -0.98 -0.70 -6.09
N LYS A 119 0.21 -0.09 -6.14
CA LYS A 119 0.58 0.87 -7.19
C LYS A 119 0.58 0.21 -8.57
N LYS A 120 1.23 -0.95 -8.72
CA LYS A 120 1.30 -1.70 -9.98
C LYS A 120 -0.08 -2.08 -10.51
N TYR A 121 -1.01 -2.43 -9.60
CA TYR A 121 -2.39 -2.74 -9.97
C TYR A 121 -3.24 -1.49 -10.22
N GLY A 122 -2.71 -0.27 -10.03
CA GLY A 122 -3.44 0.98 -10.21
C GLY A 122 -4.35 1.37 -9.05
N LEU A 123 -4.38 0.56 -7.97
CA LEU A 123 -5.33 0.73 -6.86
C LEU A 123 -5.11 2.03 -6.09
N LEU A 124 -3.87 2.52 -6.02
CA LEU A 124 -3.57 3.82 -5.40
C LEU A 124 -4.22 5.00 -6.15
N PHE A 125 -4.53 4.85 -7.44
CA PHE A 125 -5.03 5.93 -8.28
C PHE A 125 -6.51 5.79 -8.63
N THR A 126 -7.02 4.56 -8.64
CA THR A 126 -8.39 4.26 -9.09
C THR A 126 -9.30 3.80 -7.97
N ALA A 127 -8.89 3.93 -6.70
CA ALA A 127 -9.76 3.61 -5.56
C ALA A 127 -11.10 4.37 -5.63
N ASN A 128 -11.05 5.65 -6.00
CA ASN A 128 -12.18 6.58 -5.89
C ASN A 128 -12.89 6.84 -7.22
N LYS A 129 -12.22 6.55 -8.35
CA LYS A 129 -12.72 6.87 -9.69
C LYS A 129 -12.20 5.86 -10.69
N LYS A 130 -13.09 5.46 -11.61
CA LYS A 130 -12.69 4.63 -12.75
C LYS A 130 -11.98 5.46 -13.82
N LEU A 131 -10.95 4.86 -14.41
CA LEU A 131 -10.23 5.45 -15.53
C LEU A 131 -10.78 4.89 -16.85
N ALA A 132 -11.31 5.77 -17.69
CA ALA A 132 -11.84 5.41 -18.99
C ALA A 132 -10.71 5.24 -20.02
N TYR A 133 -10.81 4.20 -20.85
CA TYR A 133 -9.87 3.95 -21.95
C TYR A 133 -10.55 3.25 -23.13
N ASP A 134 -9.98 3.41 -24.32
CA ASP A 134 -10.44 2.76 -25.54
C ASP A 134 -9.65 1.46 -25.74
N LEU A 135 -10.33 0.35 -26.01
CA LEU A 135 -9.74 -0.99 -26.04
C LEU A 135 -9.85 -1.60 -27.43
N THR A 136 -8.70 -1.96 -28.01
CA THR A 136 -8.62 -2.78 -29.21
C THR A 136 -8.08 -4.17 -28.87
N LEU A 137 -8.84 -5.22 -29.14
CA LEU A 137 -8.43 -6.61 -28.93
C LEU A 137 -8.22 -7.33 -30.26
N LYS A 138 -7.14 -8.11 -30.37
CA LYS A 138 -6.85 -8.97 -31.53
C LYS A 138 -6.44 -10.38 -31.08
N GLY A 139 -7.16 -11.38 -31.57
CA GLY A 139 -6.87 -12.81 -31.30
C GLY A 139 -7.24 -13.29 -29.89
N VAL A 140 -7.99 -12.51 -29.11
CA VAL A 140 -8.39 -12.84 -27.73
C VAL A 140 -9.65 -13.73 -27.75
N SER A 141 -9.61 -14.84 -27.02
CA SER A 141 -10.75 -15.76 -26.89
C SER A 141 -11.81 -15.26 -25.90
N PRO A 142 -13.04 -15.81 -25.90
CA PRO A 142 -14.06 -15.47 -24.91
C PRO A 142 -13.63 -15.72 -23.45
N GLU A 143 -12.88 -16.80 -23.18
CA GLU A 143 -12.37 -17.11 -21.83
C GLU A 143 -11.33 -16.08 -21.38
N GLU A 144 -10.43 -15.67 -22.28
CA GLU A 144 -9.42 -14.65 -22.01
C GLU A 144 -10.05 -13.28 -21.80
N PHE A 145 -11.17 -12.99 -22.48
CA PHE A 145 -11.94 -11.78 -22.25
C PHE A 145 -12.53 -11.74 -20.83
N LEU A 146 -12.94 -12.87 -20.25
CA LEU A 146 -13.38 -12.92 -18.85
C LEU A 146 -12.23 -12.60 -17.89
N THR A 147 -11.04 -13.15 -18.13
CA THR A 147 -9.83 -12.80 -17.38
C THR A 147 -9.52 -11.31 -17.50
N LEU A 148 -9.61 -10.74 -18.70
CA LEU A 148 -9.43 -9.31 -18.93
C LEU A 148 -10.46 -8.47 -18.17
N SER A 149 -11.73 -8.87 -18.15
CA SER A 149 -12.78 -8.16 -17.41
C SER A 149 -12.52 -8.16 -15.90
N ARG A 150 -11.97 -9.25 -15.34
CA ARG A 150 -11.54 -9.31 -13.93
C ARG A 150 -10.38 -8.35 -13.67
N LEU A 151 -9.38 -8.36 -14.55
CA LEU A 151 -8.23 -7.45 -14.49
C LEU A 151 -8.65 -5.97 -14.58
N GLN A 152 -9.58 -5.63 -15.47
CA GLN A 152 -10.18 -4.29 -15.57
C GLN A 152 -10.87 -3.88 -14.27
N THR A 153 -11.62 -4.80 -13.67
CA THR A 153 -12.30 -4.57 -12.39
C THR A 153 -11.30 -4.30 -11.27
N LEU A 154 -10.25 -5.12 -11.16
CA LEU A 154 -9.18 -4.91 -10.19
C LEU A 154 -8.52 -3.54 -10.37
N THR A 155 -8.03 -3.26 -11.59
CA THR A 155 -7.33 -2.01 -11.91
C THR A 155 -8.23 -0.78 -11.80
N GLY A 156 -9.56 -0.94 -11.82
CA GLY A 156 -10.49 0.18 -11.74
C GLY A 156 -10.53 0.98 -13.04
N VAL A 157 -10.45 0.29 -14.17
CA VAL A 157 -10.52 0.89 -15.51
C VAL A 157 -11.81 0.45 -16.20
N GLU A 158 -12.31 1.27 -17.12
CA GLU A 158 -13.52 0.96 -17.88
C GLU A 158 -13.35 1.28 -19.36
N VAL A 159 -13.90 0.40 -20.19
CA VAL A 159 -13.86 0.58 -21.65
C VAL A 159 -14.85 1.66 -22.04
N LYS A 160 -14.36 2.67 -22.74
CA LYS A 160 -15.16 3.75 -23.32
C LYS A 160 -14.62 4.07 -24.71
N VAL A 161 -15.49 3.96 -25.70
CA VAL A 161 -15.18 4.28 -27.11
C VAL A 161 -14.71 5.74 -27.20
N ASP A 162 -13.66 5.97 -28.01
CA ASP A 162 -13.03 7.27 -28.24
C ASP A 162 -12.43 7.93 -26.98
N ALA A 163 -12.12 7.16 -25.94
CA ALA A 163 -11.36 7.68 -24.81
C ALA A 163 -9.92 8.05 -25.26
N PRO A 164 -9.33 9.12 -24.67
CA PRO A 164 -8.01 9.61 -25.08
C PRO A 164 -6.87 8.64 -24.77
N LEU A 165 -7.05 7.80 -23.75
CA LEU A 165 -6.16 6.70 -23.42
C LEU A 165 -6.56 5.48 -24.27
N LYS A 166 -5.65 5.01 -25.12
CA LYS A 166 -5.87 3.85 -25.99
C LYS A 166 -5.03 2.67 -25.54
N VAL A 167 -5.63 1.49 -25.50
CA VAL A 167 -4.97 0.24 -25.16
C VAL A 167 -5.24 -0.77 -26.26
N THR A 168 -4.18 -1.31 -26.85
CA THR A 168 -4.26 -2.41 -27.80
C THR A 168 -3.66 -3.66 -27.17
N ILE A 169 -4.39 -4.77 -27.18
CA ILE A 169 -3.89 -6.08 -26.74
C ILE A 169 -3.98 -7.05 -27.90
N LEU A 170 -2.86 -7.70 -28.20
CA LEU A 170 -2.72 -8.69 -29.24
C LEU A 170 -2.17 -10.00 -28.67
N LYS A 171 -2.90 -11.09 -28.92
CA LYS A 171 -2.41 -12.44 -28.65
C LYS A 171 -1.54 -12.91 -29.82
N GLY A 172 -0.25 -13.05 -29.59
CA GLY A 172 0.68 -13.69 -30.53
C GLY A 172 0.66 -15.22 -30.39
N GLN A 173 1.52 -15.90 -31.16
CA GLN A 173 1.63 -17.37 -31.09
C GLN A 173 2.26 -17.84 -29.77
N GLU A 174 3.31 -17.16 -29.31
CA GLU A 174 4.05 -17.53 -28.10
C GLU A 174 3.93 -16.50 -26.97
N LYS A 175 3.63 -15.24 -27.32
CA LYS A 175 3.64 -14.13 -26.36
C LYS A 175 2.46 -13.18 -26.57
N TRP A 176 2.11 -12.50 -25.51
CA TRP A 176 1.15 -11.42 -25.49
C TRP A 176 1.84 -10.09 -25.73
N PHE A 177 1.22 -9.24 -26.55
CA PHE A 177 1.69 -7.91 -26.88
C PHE A 177 0.66 -6.88 -26.47
N GLY A 178 1.13 -5.80 -25.87
CA GLY A 178 0.32 -4.72 -25.38
C GLY A 178 0.91 -3.39 -25.77
N GLU A 179 0.05 -2.48 -26.19
CA GLU A 179 0.40 -1.11 -26.50
C GLU A 179 -0.56 -0.19 -25.74
N LEU A 180 -0.02 0.81 -25.05
CA LEU A 180 -0.78 1.86 -24.40
C LEU A 180 -0.32 3.21 -24.95
N VAL A 181 -1.28 3.99 -25.46
CA VAL A 181 -1.03 5.31 -26.05
C VAL A 181 -1.84 6.36 -25.30
N VAL A 182 -1.17 7.39 -24.82
CA VAL A 182 -1.79 8.55 -24.17
C VAL A 182 -1.02 9.82 -24.52
N LYS A 183 -1.71 10.79 -25.13
CA LYS A 183 -1.09 12.03 -25.62
C LYS A 183 0.09 11.68 -26.56
N GLU A 184 1.31 12.11 -26.22
CA GLU A 184 2.55 11.83 -26.98
C GLU A 184 3.30 10.59 -26.48
N HIS A 185 2.81 9.94 -25.42
CA HIS A 185 3.45 8.79 -24.80
C HIS A 185 2.93 7.49 -25.37
N LYS A 186 3.88 6.59 -25.63
CA LYS A 186 3.64 5.23 -26.11
C LYS A 186 4.41 4.24 -25.24
N LEU A 187 3.68 3.28 -24.67
CA LEU A 187 4.23 2.17 -23.91
C LEU A 187 3.94 0.87 -24.65
N GLU A 188 4.98 0.11 -24.97
CA GLU A 188 4.88 -1.21 -25.60
C GLU A 188 5.46 -2.26 -24.65
N ILE A 189 4.68 -3.30 -24.37
CA ILE A 189 5.04 -4.38 -23.45
C ILE A 189 4.79 -5.72 -24.11
N GLN A 190 5.67 -6.68 -23.81
CA GLN A 190 5.49 -8.09 -24.12
C GLN A 190 5.51 -8.92 -22.82
N ALA A 191 4.67 -9.95 -22.75
CA ALA A 191 4.66 -10.90 -21.64
C ALA A 191 4.25 -12.31 -22.11
N ASP A 192 4.52 -13.30 -21.26
CA ASP A 192 4.21 -14.70 -21.55
C ASP A 192 2.72 -15.02 -21.34
N ASP A 193 2.03 -14.22 -20.54
CA ASP A 193 0.60 -14.33 -20.26
C ASP A 193 -0.10 -12.97 -20.17
N LEU A 194 -1.43 -12.98 -20.26
CA LEU A 194 -2.28 -11.79 -20.27
C LEU A 194 -2.24 -11.02 -18.95
N GLU A 195 -2.16 -11.70 -17.81
CA GLU A 195 -2.14 -11.05 -16.49
C GLU A 195 -0.86 -10.24 -16.31
N ASN A 196 0.29 -10.84 -16.59
CA ASN A 196 1.58 -10.18 -16.54
C ASN A 196 1.67 -9.04 -17.57
N LEU A 197 1.09 -9.21 -18.77
CA LEU A 197 1.00 -8.11 -19.74
C LEU A 197 0.24 -6.93 -19.16
N TRP A 198 -0.96 -7.20 -18.63
CA TRP A 198 -1.86 -6.19 -18.09
C TRP A 198 -1.21 -5.41 -16.93
N ILE A 199 -0.68 -6.11 -15.95
CA ILE A 199 -0.03 -5.49 -14.78
C ILE A 199 1.14 -4.60 -15.22
N LYS A 200 1.98 -5.07 -16.15
CA LYS A 200 3.12 -4.28 -16.65
C LYS A 200 2.69 -3.04 -17.43
N LEU A 201 1.67 -3.13 -18.28
CA LEU A 201 1.14 -1.97 -19.02
C LEU A 201 0.65 -0.88 -18.06
N TRP A 202 -0.19 -1.25 -17.09
CA TRP A 202 -0.77 -0.29 -16.17
C TRP A 202 0.24 0.24 -15.17
N ALA A 203 1.16 -0.60 -14.67
CA ALA A 203 2.28 -0.13 -13.85
C ALA A 203 3.10 0.93 -14.61
N GLY A 204 3.43 0.67 -15.89
CA GLY A 204 4.13 1.63 -16.74
C GLY A 204 3.36 2.94 -16.92
N TYR A 205 2.04 2.86 -17.16
CA TYR A 205 1.18 4.04 -17.30
C TYR A 205 1.15 4.89 -16.02
N PHE A 206 0.95 4.28 -14.85
CA PHE A 206 0.91 4.99 -13.58
C PHE A 206 2.28 5.48 -13.12
N ASP A 207 3.37 5.02 -13.73
CA ASP A 207 4.72 5.53 -13.47
C ASP A 207 5.08 6.74 -14.35
N LEU A 208 4.29 7.06 -15.40
CA LEU A 208 4.51 8.24 -16.24
C LEU A 208 4.38 9.53 -15.42
N PRO A 209 5.37 10.45 -15.46
CA PRO A 209 5.33 11.69 -14.68
C PRO A 209 4.08 12.54 -14.94
N GLU A 210 3.64 12.64 -16.19
CA GLU A 210 2.46 13.44 -16.57
C GLU A 210 1.17 12.84 -16.03
N VAL A 211 1.07 11.51 -16.03
CA VAL A 211 -0.08 10.78 -15.46
C VAL A 211 -0.09 10.96 -13.94
N MET A 212 1.06 10.83 -13.29
CA MET A 212 1.20 11.09 -11.85
C MET A 212 0.77 12.51 -11.50
N ASN A 213 1.15 13.52 -12.30
CA ASN A 213 0.77 14.91 -12.06
C ASN A 213 -0.73 15.18 -12.31
N GLU A 214 -1.39 14.40 -13.17
CA GLU A 214 -2.81 14.53 -13.47
C GLU A 214 -3.69 13.80 -12.45
N LEU A 215 -3.24 12.65 -11.96
CA LEU A 215 -4.00 11.79 -11.04
C LEU A 215 -3.76 12.11 -9.56
N VAL A 216 -2.67 12.82 -9.24
CA VAL A 216 -2.23 13.05 -7.86
C VAL A 216 -1.89 14.51 -7.68
N GLU A 217 -2.37 15.10 -6.59
CA GLU A 217 -1.96 16.43 -6.19
C GLU A 217 -0.45 16.45 -5.90
N SER A 218 0.23 17.44 -6.47
CA SER A 218 1.65 17.66 -6.22
C SER A 218 1.87 19.09 -5.73
N PHE A 219 2.67 19.23 -4.69
CA PHE A 219 2.95 20.52 -4.04
C PHE A 219 4.39 20.57 -3.58
N THR A 220 4.87 21.79 -3.35
CA THR A 220 6.18 22.05 -2.77
C THR A 220 6.05 22.14 -1.26
N LEU A 221 6.55 21.13 -0.55
CA LEU A 221 6.76 21.20 0.89
C LEU A 221 7.99 22.06 1.13
N VAL A 222 7.84 23.20 1.77
CA VAL A 222 8.94 24.06 2.22
C VAL A 222 9.03 23.94 3.73
N SER A 223 10.22 23.69 4.28
CA SER A 223 10.44 23.71 5.73
C SER A 223 11.68 24.49 6.12
N SER A 224 11.64 25.10 7.30
CA SER A 224 12.69 25.97 7.83
C SER A 224 12.81 25.83 9.34
N GLY A 225 14.02 26.02 9.86
CA GLY A 225 14.32 25.87 11.30
C GLY A 225 15.15 24.63 11.62
N TRP A 226 15.65 23.92 10.62
CA TRP A 226 16.57 22.80 10.79
C TRP A 226 17.89 23.29 11.37
N VAL A 227 18.35 22.65 12.45
CA VAL A 227 19.60 23.00 13.15
C VAL A 227 20.83 22.33 12.51
N THR A 228 20.65 21.15 11.91
CA THR A 228 21.75 20.38 11.30
C THR A 228 21.31 19.76 9.97
N ILE A 229 22.28 19.45 9.11
CA ILE A 229 22.02 18.72 7.86
C ILE A 229 21.57 17.28 8.16
N ASP A 230 22.04 16.70 9.27
CA ASP A 230 21.71 15.32 9.62
C ASP A 230 20.25 15.15 10.03
N SER A 231 19.66 16.09 10.78
CA SER A 231 18.22 16.04 11.09
C SER A 231 17.35 16.21 9.85
N LEU A 232 17.80 17.04 8.89
CA LEU A 232 17.14 17.19 7.59
C LEU A 232 17.22 15.89 6.76
N LYS A 233 18.36 15.20 6.77
CA LYS A 233 18.51 13.88 6.11
C LYS A 233 17.65 12.80 6.75
N GLU A 234 17.56 12.79 8.08
CA GLU A 234 16.71 11.87 8.82
C GLU A 234 15.24 12.11 8.47
N PHE A 235 14.80 13.37 8.46
CA PHE A 235 13.46 13.71 8.01
C PHE A 235 13.23 13.36 6.54
N ASP A 236 14.20 13.60 5.64
CA ASP A 236 14.08 13.20 4.25
C ASP A 236 13.88 11.68 4.12
N LYS A 237 14.59 10.88 4.92
CA LYS A 237 14.39 9.43 4.98
C LYS A 237 12.99 9.09 5.50
N ASP A 238 12.58 9.68 6.62
CA ASP A 238 11.29 9.43 7.26
C ASP A 238 10.13 9.78 6.34
N LEU A 239 10.17 10.93 5.69
CA LEU A 239 9.18 11.36 4.70
C LEU A 239 9.02 10.32 3.57
N GLY A 240 10.10 9.61 3.22
CA GLY A 240 10.06 8.52 2.24
C GLY A 240 9.42 7.23 2.78
N THR A 241 9.36 7.05 4.09
CA THR A 241 8.69 5.91 4.75
C THR A 241 7.20 6.14 5.00
N TRP A 242 6.72 7.38 4.85
CA TRP A 242 5.32 7.77 5.08
C TRP A 242 4.42 7.30 3.93
N SER A 243 4.36 5.99 3.76
CA SER A 243 3.74 5.31 2.63
C SER A 243 2.22 5.48 2.58
N ARG A 244 1.58 5.93 3.66
CA ARG A 244 0.17 6.33 3.62
C ARG A 244 -0.02 7.69 2.94
N PHE A 245 0.91 8.63 3.12
CA PHE A 245 0.71 10.03 2.79
C PHE A 245 1.52 10.49 1.57
N VAL A 246 2.71 9.92 1.36
CA VAL A 246 3.69 10.38 0.36
C VAL A 246 3.85 9.32 -0.72
N LEU A 247 3.33 9.53 -1.92
CA LEU A 247 3.51 8.62 -3.07
C LEU A 247 4.90 8.72 -3.66
N LYS A 248 5.39 9.95 -3.79
CA LYS A 248 6.71 10.27 -4.32
C LYS A 248 7.18 11.56 -3.67
N LYS A 249 8.49 11.69 -3.51
CA LYS A 249 9.13 12.93 -3.11
C LYS A 249 10.41 13.14 -3.91
N ASN A 250 10.69 14.38 -4.24
CA ASN A 250 11.94 14.82 -4.81
C ASN A 250 12.44 16.01 -4.00
N LEU A 251 13.62 15.90 -3.39
CA LEU A 251 14.28 17.05 -2.77
C LEU A 251 14.69 18.02 -3.89
N LEU A 252 14.22 19.27 -3.79
CA LEU A 252 14.47 20.31 -4.79
C LEU A 252 15.66 21.18 -4.39
N THR A 253 15.59 21.78 -3.20
CA THR A 253 16.63 22.69 -2.71
C THR A 253 16.94 22.46 -1.24
N VAL A 254 18.19 22.73 -0.88
CA VAL A 254 18.65 22.90 0.51
C VAL A 254 19.44 24.21 0.54
N GLU A 255 18.97 25.15 1.35
CA GLU A 255 19.54 26.49 1.49
C GLU A 255 20.06 26.67 2.91
N LEU A 256 21.33 27.07 3.02
CA LEU A 256 21.96 27.43 4.28
C LEU A 256 21.79 28.95 4.46
N SER A 257 20.90 29.37 5.36
CA SER A 257 20.60 30.79 5.59
C SER A 257 20.84 31.16 7.05
N GLY A 258 22.09 31.55 7.38
CA GLY A 258 22.46 31.94 8.73
C GLY A 258 22.50 30.74 9.70
N PRO A 259 21.87 30.81 10.89
CA PRO A 259 21.90 29.71 11.86
C PRO A 259 20.92 28.57 11.55
N SER A 260 20.12 28.68 10.48
CA SER A 260 19.11 27.68 10.14
C SER A 260 19.24 27.20 8.69
N ILE A 261 18.78 25.97 8.49
CA ILE A 261 18.71 25.35 7.17
C ILE A 261 17.24 25.38 6.74
N LYS A 262 17.04 25.68 5.45
CA LYS A 262 15.75 25.61 4.77
C LYS A 262 15.84 24.53 3.69
N ALA A 263 14.76 23.78 3.48
CA ALA A 263 14.69 22.82 2.40
C ALA A 263 13.31 22.80 1.75
N SER A 264 13.30 22.39 0.49
CA SER A 264 12.08 22.24 -0.28
C SER A 264 12.03 20.88 -0.98
N TRP A 265 10.86 20.27 -1.02
CA TRP A 265 10.59 19.01 -1.70
C TRP A 265 9.37 19.17 -2.60
N LYS A 266 9.41 18.63 -3.82
CA LYS A 266 8.18 18.33 -4.54
C LYS A 266 7.64 17.02 -4.00
N VAL A 267 6.41 17.04 -3.50
CA VAL A 267 5.73 15.89 -2.90
C VAL A 267 4.47 15.60 -3.69
N TRP A 268 4.25 14.32 -3.99
CA TRP A 268 3.00 13.81 -4.55
C TRP A 268 2.25 13.07 -3.45
N SER A 269 1.01 13.48 -3.19
CA SER A 269 0.17 12.92 -2.14
C SER A 269 -1.24 12.69 -2.66
N LEU A 270 -1.84 11.56 -2.30
CA LEU A 270 -3.26 11.34 -2.58
C LEU A 270 -4.16 12.18 -1.65
N ASN A 271 -3.65 12.53 -0.46
CA ASN A 271 -4.37 13.30 0.56
C ASN A 271 -3.46 14.34 1.22
N LYS A 272 -3.48 15.57 0.66
CA LYS A 272 -2.71 16.72 1.15
C LYS A 272 -3.04 17.08 2.61
N GLU A 273 -4.29 16.95 3.01
CA GLU A 273 -4.76 17.33 4.36
C GLU A 273 -4.23 16.37 5.43
N GLU A 274 -4.33 15.05 5.20
CA GLU A 274 -3.77 14.05 6.10
C GLU A 274 -2.24 14.19 6.21
N LEU A 275 -1.54 14.45 5.10
CA LEU A 275 -0.10 14.73 5.13
C LEU A 275 0.22 15.99 5.95
N ALA A 276 -0.54 17.07 5.80
CA ALA A 276 -0.35 18.29 6.57
C ALA A 276 -0.50 18.08 8.08
N LEU A 277 -1.47 17.24 8.49
CA LEU A 277 -1.65 16.87 9.89
C LEU A 277 -0.48 16.07 10.45
N GLU A 278 0.05 15.08 9.70
CA GLU A 278 1.21 14.30 10.14
C GLU A 278 2.49 15.16 10.16
N LEU A 279 2.70 16.03 9.17
CA LEU A 279 3.79 17.00 9.15
C LEU A 279 3.75 17.90 10.39
N LYS A 280 2.57 18.41 10.74
CA LYS A 280 2.38 19.23 11.95
C LYS A 280 2.78 18.49 13.21
N LYS A 281 2.37 17.23 13.34
CA LYS A 281 2.67 16.37 14.49
C LYS A 281 4.17 16.09 14.63
N VAL A 282 4.89 15.91 13.53
CA VAL A 282 6.33 15.57 13.54
C VAL A 282 7.24 16.79 13.62
N LEU A 283 6.92 17.88 12.92
CA LEU A 283 7.79 19.04 12.76
C LEU A 283 7.60 20.12 13.84
N HIS A 284 6.36 20.37 14.30
CA HIS A 284 6.12 21.41 15.31
C HIS A 284 6.84 21.18 16.64
N PRO A 285 6.92 19.96 17.20
CA PRO A 285 7.67 19.72 18.44
C PRO A 285 9.17 20.05 18.33
N GLN A 286 9.70 20.08 17.12
CA GLN A 286 11.10 20.41 16.81
C GLN A 286 11.29 21.90 16.46
N ASN A 287 10.25 22.73 16.61
CA ASN A 287 10.21 24.14 16.19
C ASN A 287 10.50 24.35 14.70
N ILE A 288 10.24 23.34 13.87
CA ILE A 288 10.37 23.43 12.42
C ILE A 288 9.04 23.92 11.86
N VAL A 289 9.11 25.04 11.14
CA VAL A 289 7.96 25.62 10.44
C VAL A 289 7.93 25.04 9.03
N PHE A 290 6.73 24.71 8.54
CA PHE A 290 6.54 24.23 7.18
C PHE A 290 5.37 24.92 6.48
N ASN A 291 5.41 24.90 5.15
CA ASN A 291 4.34 25.37 4.27
C ASN A 291 4.17 24.39 3.09
N LEU A 292 2.96 24.28 2.55
CA LEU A 292 2.63 23.47 1.38
C LEU A 292 2.18 24.40 0.25
N GLU A 293 3.10 24.72 -0.66
CA GLU A 293 2.90 25.62 -1.80
C GLU A 293 2.50 24.82 -3.04
N GLU A 294 1.67 25.36 -3.95
CA GLU A 294 1.28 24.66 -5.19
C GLU A 294 2.43 24.59 -6.22
#